data_AF-A0A6I9WFY5-F1
#
_entry.id   AF-A0A6I9WFY5-F1
#
_cell.length_a   1.000
_cell.length_b   1.000
_cell.length_c   1.000
_cell.angle_alpha   90.00
_cell.angle_beta   90.00
_cell.angle_gamma   90.00
#
_symmetry.space_group_name_H-M   'P 1'
#
loop_
_entity.id
_entity.type
_entity.pdbx_description
1 polymer ?
#
loop_
_entity_poly.entity_id
_entity_poly.type
_entity_poly.pdbx_seq_one_letter_code
_entity_poly.pdbx_strand_id
1 'polypeptide(L)'
;MGDSFRREILRVFKKLHRTRLKTFEGDEYALQVVRDRINKEYKKYKNVTNQVAIEELNKFAQEVECEIRTNVIQAVETASGRIALRLTPDVLVDNVPCKDQKEKKSGKESKDQK
;
A
#
# COMPACT_ATOMS: atom_id res chain seq x y z
N MET A 1 15.10 -25.50 -15.48
CA MET A 1 15.29 -24.31 -14.62
C MET A 1 14.48 -23.09 -15.10
N GLY A 2 14.53 -22.70 -16.38
CA GLY A 2 13.83 -21.50 -16.89
C GLY A 2 12.31 -21.45 -16.71
N ASP A 3 11.61 -22.60 -16.76
CA ASP A 3 10.14 -22.65 -16.61
C ASP A 3 9.64 -22.41 -15.18
N SER A 4 10.50 -22.58 -14.17
CA SER A 4 10.14 -22.24 -12.79
C SER A 4 10.12 -20.73 -12.59
N PHE A 5 11.19 -20.05 -13.01
CA PHE A 5 11.31 -18.60 -12.94
C PHE A 5 10.23 -17.88 -13.74
N ARG A 6 9.95 -18.36 -14.97
CA ARG A 6 8.88 -17.78 -15.79
C ARG A 6 7.51 -17.89 -15.09
N ARG A 7 7.21 -19.02 -14.46
CA ARG A 7 5.95 -19.22 -13.71
C ARG A 7 5.86 -18.28 -12.52
N GLU A 8 6.95 -18.06 -11.81
CA GLU A 8 7.00 -17.18 -10.65
C GLU A 8 6.81 -15.71 -11.02
N ILE A 9 7.52 -15.23 -12.04
CA ILE A 9 7.37 -13.86 -12.57
C ILE A 9 5.92 -13.60 -12.99
N LEU A 10 5.31 -14.56 -13.71
CA LEU A 10 3.91 -14.46 -14.13
C LEU A 10 2.94 -14.50 -12.95
N ARG A 11 3.29 -15.20 -11.86
CA ARG A 11 2.49 -15.21 -10.63
C ARG A 11 2.50 -13.83 -9.99
N VAL A 12 3.65 -13.19 -9.85
CA VAL A 12 3.78 -11.82 -9.29
C VAL A 12 3.06 -10.81 -10.19
N PHE A 13 3.25 -10.89 -11.51
CA PHE A 13 2.55 -10.04 -12.47
C PHE A 13 1.02 -10.12 -12.35
N LYS A 14 0.48 -11.35 -12.24
CA LYS A 14 -0.95 -11.57 -12.01
C LYS A 14 -1.40 -11.04 -10.65
N LYS A 15 -0.56 -11.18 -9.62
CA LYS A 15 -0.84 -10.66 -8.26
C LYS A 15 -0.96 -9.14 -8.28
N LEU A 16 0.01 -8.43 -8.87
CA LEU A 16 -0.03 -6.98 -9.07
C LEU A 16 -1.33 -6.50 -9.73
N HIS A 17 -1.74 -7.16 -10.82
CA HIS A 17 -2.99 -6.80 -11.50
C HIS A 17 -4.25 -7.05 -10.66
N ARG A 18 -4.26 -8.11 -9.84
CA ARG A 18 -5.35 -8.38 -8.90
C ARG A 18 -5.38 -7.34 -7.77
N THR A 19 -4.22 -6.99 -7.22
CA THR A 19 -4.11 -5.97 -6.17
C THR A 19 -4.58 -4.63 -6.68
N ARG A 20 -4.14 -4.19 -7.87
CA ARG A 20 -4.66 -2.98 -8.53
C ARG A 20 -6.19 -2.97 -8.63
N LEU A 21 -6.79 -4.07 -9.09
CA LEU A 21 -8.24 -4.15 -9.25
C LEU A 21 -8.98 -3.99 -7.92
N LYS A 22 -8.41 -4.49 -6.82
CA LYS A 22 -9.00 -4.33 -5.48
C LYS A 22 -8.80 -2.94 -4.91
N THR A 23 -7.59 -2.39 -5.02
CA THR A 23 -7.22 -1.09 -4.42
C THR A 23 -7.89 0.10 -5.11
N PHE A 24 -8.05 0.05 -6.45
CA PHE A 24 -8.59 1.15 -7.26
C PHE A 24 -9.97 0.82 -7.84
N GLU A 25 -10.75 -0.03 -7.18
CA GLU A 25 -12.07 -0.41 -7.67
C GLU A 25 -13.00 0.83 -7.79
N GLY A 26 -13.67 0.94 -8.94
CA GLY A 26 -14.52 2.08 -9.28
C GLY A 26 -13.78 3.30 -9.84
N ASP A 27 -12.44 3.31 -9.86
CA ASP A 27 -11.63 4.37 -10.48
C ASP A 27 -11.03 3.90 -11.80
N GLU A 28 -11.78 4.07 -12.90
CA GLU A 28 -11.36 3.62 -14.23
C GLU A 28 -10.04 4.26 -14.69
N TYR A 29 -9.85 5.54 -14.36
CA TYR A 29 -8.65 6.27 -14.72
C TYR A 29 -7.41 5.70 -14.02
N ALA A 30 -7.46 5.55 -12.69
CA ALA A 30 -6.36 4.95 -11.93
C ALA A 30 -6.10 3.49 -12.37
N LEU A 31 -7.17 2.71 -12.61
CA LEU A 31 -7.06 1.34 -13.11
C LEU A 31 -6.31 1.27 -14.44
N GLN A 32 -6.59 2.19 -15.37
CA GLN A 32 -5.94 2.24 -16.67
C GLN A 32 -4.48 2.70 -16.56
N VAL A 33 -4.22 3.80 -15.85
CA VAL A 33 -2.87 4.34 -15.66
C VAL A 33 -1.94 3.31 -15.01
N VAL A 34 -2.40 2.64 -13.95
CA VAL A 34 -1.61 1.62 -13.26
C VAL A 34 -1.44 0.37 -14.14
N ARG A 35 -2.46 -0.03 -14.91
CA ARG A 35 -2.34 -1.11 -15.91
C ARG A 35 -1.21 -0.82 -16.89
N ASP A 36 -1.22 0.37 -17.47
CA ASP A 36 -0.26 0.75 -18.50
C ASP A 36 1.14 0.87 -17.92
N ARG A 37 1.28 1.37 -16.69
CA ARG A 37 2.57 1.42 -16.00
C ARG A 37 3.15 0.03 -15.75
N ILE A 38 2.36 -0.90 -15.21
CA ILE A 38 2.80 -2.29 -15.00
C ILE A 38 3.26 -2.90 -16.32
N ASN A 39 2.45 -2.78 -17.38
CA ASN A 39 2.79 -3.35 -18.69
C ASN A 39 4.06 -2.72 -19.28
N LYS A 40 4.25 -1.40 -19.11
CA LYS A 40 5.43 -0.68 -19.61
C LYS A 40 6.72 -1.17 -18.92
N GLU A 41 6.72 -1.30 -17.60
CA GLU A 41 7.90 -1.76 -16.86
C GLU A 41 8.23 -3.22 -17.21
N TYR A 42 7.24 -4.12 -17.26
CA TYR A 42 7.49 -5.51 -17.65
C TYR A 42 7.97 -5.66 -19.11
N LYS A 43 7.50 -4.82 -20.02
CA LYS A 43 8.02 -4.78 -21.40
C LYS A 43 9.46 -4.28 -21.48
N LYS A 44 9.82 -3.26 -20.67
CA LYS A 44 11.17 -2.69 -20.61
C LYS A 44 12.23 -3.74 -20.25
N TYR A 45 11.91 -4.64 -19.32
CA TYR A 45 12.85 -5.66 -18.84
C TYR A 45 12.67 -7.05 -19.48
N LYS A 46 11.83 -7.17 -20.53
CA LYS A 46 11.52 -8.46 -21.18
C LYS A 46 12.74 -9.21 -21.72
N ASN A 47 13.75 -8.48 -22.17
CA ASN A 47 14.95 -9.03 -22.82
C ASN A 47 16.14 -9.20 -21.86
N VAL A 48 15.96 -8.95 -20.56
CA VAL A 48 17.02 -9.18 -19.57
C VAL A 48 17.24 -10.69 -19.43
N THR A 49 18.48 -11.13 -19.61
CA THR A 49 18.89 -12.55 -19.55
C THR A 49 19.69 -12.89 -18.31
N ASN A 50 20.16 -11.88 -17.56
CA ASN A 50 20.91 -12.07 -16.32
C ASN A 50 19.96 -12.55 -15.21
N GLN A 51 20.21 -13.76 -14.70
CA GLN A 51 19.40 -14.41 -13.68
C GLN A 51 19.30 -13.61 -12.38
N VAL A 52 20.41 -13.04 -11.91
CA VAL A 52 20.44 -12.24 -10.66
C VAL A 52 19.58 -10.99 -10.82
N ALA A 53 19.70 -10.30 -11.96
CA ALA A 53 18.89 -9.12 -12.26
C ALA A 53 17.40 -9.45 -12.35
N ILE A 54 17.03 -10.61 -12.90
CA ILE A 54 15.63 -11.06 -12.97
C ILE A 54 15.06 -11.29 -11.57
N GLU A 55 15.84 -11.89 -10.67
CA GLU A 55 15.43 -12.13 -9.28
C GLU A 55 15.22 -10.83 -8.51
N GLU A 56 16.13 -9.87 -8.65
CA GLU A 56 16.00 -8.53 -8.06
C GLU A 56 14.76 -7.80 -8.58
N LEU A 57 14.52 -7.82 -9.89
CA LEU A 57 13.33 -7.22 -10.50
C LEU A 57 12.03 -7.89 -10.04
N ASN A 58 12.04 -9.21 -9.87
CA ASN A 58 10.88 -9.95 -9.39
C ASN A 58 10.60 -9.63 -7.91
N LYS A 59 11.64 -9.50 -7.09
CA LYS A 59 11.52 -9.07 -5.69
C LYS A 59 10.98 -7.64 -5.59
N PHE A 60 11.51 -6.73 -6.40
CA PHE A 60 11.02 -5.35 -6.49
C PHE A 60 9.52 -5.31 -6.86
N ALA A 61 9.09 -6.13 -7.82
CA ALA A 61 7.67 -6.24 -8.17
C ALA A 61 6.78 -6.75 -7.01
N GLN A 62 7.31 -7.64 -6.16
CA GLN A 62 6.61 -8.10 -4.95
C GLN A 62 6.51 -7.00 -3.88
N GLU A 63 7.57 -6.21 -3.69
CA GLU A 63 7.58 -5.09 -2.76
C GLU A 63 6.54 -4.03 -3.17
N VAL A 64 6.52 -3.66 -4.46
CA VAL A 64 5.50 -2.74 -5.01
C VAL A 64 4.09 -3.28 -4.82
N GLU A 65 3.87 -4.59 -5.02
CA GLU A 65 2.57 -5.19 -4.75
C GLU A 65 2.14 -5.07 -3.30
N CYS A 66 3.08 -5.23 -2.36
CA CYS A 66 2.84 -5.08 -0.95
C CYS A 66 2.47 -3.63 -0.61
N GLU A 67 3.23 -2.65 -1.11
CA GLU A 67 2.97 -1.23 -0.89
C GLU A 67 1.59 -0.80 -1.39
N ILE A 68 1.20 -1.21 -2.59
CA ILE A 68 -0.13 -0.90 -3.14
C ILE A 68 -1.25 -1.54 -2.30
N ARG A 69 -1.01 -2.71 -1.72
CA ARG A 69 -2.00 -3.43 -0.92
C ARG A 69 -2.16 -2.85 0.48
N THR A 70 -1.08 -2.42 1.12
CA THR A 70 -1.08 -2.04 2.55
C THR A 70 -1.07 -0.53 2.79
N ASN A 71 -0.51 0.26 1.88
CA ASN A 71 -0.24 1.69 2.14
C ASN A 71 -1.12 2.63 1.32
N VAL A 72 -1.85 2.12 0.32
CA VAL A 72 -2.71 2.93 -0.55
C VAL A 72 -4.16 2.78 -0.11
N ILE A 73 -4.82 3.92 0.16
CA ILE A 73 -6.25 4.01 0.51
C ILE A 73 -6.94 4.88 -0.53
N GLN A 74 -8.07 4.41 -1.04
CA GLN A 74 -8.89 5.17 -1.97
C GLN A 74 -9.88 6.05 -1.20
N ALA A 75 -9.89 7.35 -1.52
CA ALA A 75 -10.84 8.32 -1.01
C ALA A 75 -11.83 8.69 -2.12
N VAL A 76 -13.13 8.49 -1.89
CA VAL A 76 -14.19 8.76 -2.87
C VAL A 76 -15.13 9.80 -2.30
N GLU A 77 -15.36 10.89 -3.03
CA GLU A 77 -16.38 11.87 -2.67
C GLU A 77 -17.78 11.28 -2.93
N THR A 78 -18.55 11.05 -1.85
CA THR A 78 -19.90 10.47 -1.94
C THR A 78 -20.98 11.54 -2.03
N ALA A 79 -20.71 12.73 -1.45
CA ALA A 79 -21.60 13.90 -1.50
C ALA A 79 -20.76 15.16 -1.27
N SER A 80 -21.35 16.34 -1.50
CA SER A 80 -20.68 17.63 -1.31
C SER A 80 -20.02 17.73 0.07
N GLY A 81 -18.69 17.67 0.12
CA GLY A 81 -17.90 17.75 1.35
C GLY A 81 -17.86 16.45 2.19
N ARG A 82 -18.36 15.33 1.67
CA ARG A 82 -18.27 14.01 2.32
C ARG A 82 -17.39 13.07 1.51
N ILE A 83 -16.29 12.66 2.13
CA ILE A 83 -15.33 11.73 1.55
C ILE A 83 -15.40 10.40 2.31
N ALA A 84 -15.67 9.32 1.59
CA ALA A 84 -15.61 7.96 2.13
C ALA A 84 -14.25 7.35 1.81
N LEU A 85 -13.57 6.84 2.84
CA LEU A 85 -12.33 6.07 2.68
C LEU A 85 -12.67 4.59 2.51
N ARG A 86 -12.11 3.94 1.48
CA ARG A 86 -12.23 2.49 1.29
C ARG A 86 -11.06 1.80 1.98
N LEU A 87 -11.28 1.40 3.23
CA LEU A 87 -10.30 0.65 4.01
C LEU A 87 -10.39 -0.84 3.68
N THR A 88 -9.26 -1.44 3.33
CA THR A 88 -9.08 -2.89 3.21
C THR A 88 -8.49 -3.46 4.51
N PRO A 89 -8.76 -4.74 4.86
CA PRO A 89 -8.18 -5.38 6.04
C PRO A 89 -6.64 -5.34 6.06
N ASP A 90 -6.03 -5.35 4.88
CA ASP A 90 -4.57 -5.27 4.71
C ASP A 90 -3.97 -3.91 5.11
N VAL A 91 -4.78 -2.85 5.14
CA VAL A 91 -4.36 -1.48 5.47
C VAL A 91 -4.68 -1.14 6.93
N LEU A 92 -5.68 -1.81 7.51
CA LEU A 92 -6.12 -1.54 8.87
C LEU A 92 -5.06 -2.02 9.87
N VAL A 93 -4.49 -1.08 10.61
CA VAL A 93 -3.55 -1.37 11.71
C VAL A 93 -4.29 -1.33 13.03
N ASP A 94 -3.96 -2.22 13.96
CA ASP A 94 -4.50 -2.20 15.31
C ASP A 94 -4.18 -0.85 15.99
N ASN A 95 -5.22 -0.21 16.52
CA ASN A 95 -5.09 1.08 17.17
C ASN A 95 -4.12 0.98 18.36
N VAL A 96 -3.07 1.79 18.36
CA VAL A 96 -2.21 1.96 19.53
C VAL A 96 -2.99 2.77 20.57
N PRO A 97 -3.14 2.30 21.82
CA PRO A 97 -3.80 3.06 22.86
C PRO A 97 -3.17 4.44 23.00
N CYS A 98 -3.98 5.49 22.87
CA CYS A 98 -3.53 6.85 23.09
C CYS A 98 -2.99 6.95 24.53
N LYS A 99 -1.71 7.25 24.68
CA LYS A 99 -1.16 7.55 26.01
C LYS A 99 -1.63 8.94 26.36
N ASP A 100 -2.72 9.03 27.11
CA ASP A 100 -3.16 10.29 27.71
C ASP A 100 -1.97 10.89 28.46
N GLN A 101 -1.41 11.97 27.92
CA GLN A 101 -0.42 12.75 28.65
C GLN A 101 -1.16 13.29 29.87
N LYS A 102 -0.90 12.70 31.04
CA LYS A 102 -1.43 13.21 32.30
C LYS A 102 -1.05 14.68 32.38
N GLU A 103 -2.06 15.55 32.28
CA GLU A 103 -1.92 16.97 32.56
C GLU A 103 -1.24 17.11 33.92
N LYS A 104 -0.05 17.74 33.94
CA LYS A 104 0.57 18.14 35.19
C LYS A 104 -0.35 19.18 35.83
N LYS A 105 -1.19 18.76 36.78
CA LYS A 105 -1.92 19.69 37.63
C LYS A 105 -0.90 20.52 38.41
N SER A 106 -0.73 21.77 37.99
CA SER A 106 -0.16 22.84 38.79
C SER A 106 -1.15 23.19 39.91
N GLY A 107 -1.04 22.51 41.04
CA GLY A 107 -1.73 22.86 42.28
C GLY A 107 -0.77 23.58 43.23
N LYS A 108 -0.82 24.92 43.22
CA LYS A 108 -0.32 25.74 44.34
C LYS A 108 -1.25 25.50 45.53
N GLU A 109 -0.73 25.06 46.65
CA GLU A 109 -1.33 25.33 47.97
C GLU A 109 -0.22 25.82 48.89
N SER A 110 -0.15 27.16 49.00
CA SER A 110 0.45 27.86 50.12
C SER A 110 -0.37 27.50 51.36
N LYS A 111 0.23 26.84 52.35
CA LYS A 111 -0.35 26.74 53.69
C LYS A 111 0.18 27.90 54.53
N ASP A 112 -0.68 28.89 54.73
CA ASP A 112 -0.57 29.85 55.82
C ASP A 112 -1.45 29.41 57.00
N GLN A 113 -0.88 29.56 58.20
CA GLN A 113 -1.50 29.73 59.53
C GLN A 113 -2.19 28.53 60.23
N LYS A 114 -1.56 28.03 61.30
CA LYS A 114 -1.79 28.49 62.68
C LYS A 114 -0.69 28.00 63.62
#